data_AF-A0A1X1Q777-F1
#
_entry.id   AF-A0A1X1Q777-F1
#
_cell.length_a   1.000
_cell.length_b   1.000
_cell.length_c   1.000
_cell.angle_alpha   90.00
_cell.angle_beta   90.00
_cell.angle_gamma   90.00
#
_symmetry.space_group_name_H-M   'P 1'
#
loop_
_entity.id
_entity.type
_entity.pdbx_description
1 polymer ?
#
loop_
_entity_poly.entity_id
_entity_poly.type
_entity_poly.pdbx_seq_one_letter_code
_entity_poly.pdbx_strand_id
1 'polypeptide(L)' 'MIQYSVYSRITKNNDDSKKYCREVKRIIPPCGSVRLLQITEKQYTKMQILLGEKTPTENLLDDKDIMLI' A
#
# COMPACT_ATOMS: atom_id res chain seq x y z
N MET A 1 -7.60 -2.56 3.00
CA MET A 1 -7.43 -1.43 3.95
C MET A 1 -6.63 -1.98 5.11
N ILE A 2 -5.54 -1.34 5.52
CA ILE A 2 -4.62 -1.90 6.52
C ILE A 2 -5.12 -1.63 7.94
N GLN A 3 -5.47 -0.37 8.21
CA GLN A 3 -5.97 0.08 9.51
C GLN A 3 -6.91 1.27 9.28
N TYR A 4 -7.65 1.68 10.32
CA TYR A 4 -8.34 2.96 10.32
C TYR A 4 -7.42 4.09 9.84
N SER A 5 -7.88 4.84 8.84
CA SER A 5 -7.14 5.95 8.22
C SER A 5 -5.79 5.58 7.57
N VAL A 6 -5.51 4.30 7.31
CA VAL A 6 -4.31 3.84 6.61
C VAL A 6 -4.69 2.92 5.44
N TYR A 7 -4.30 3.36 4.24
CA TYR A 7 -4.65 2.70 2.98
C TYR A 7 -3.40 2.35 2.19
N SER A 8 -3.44 1.22 1.51
CA SER A 8 -2.39 0.75 0.62
C SER A 8 -2.94 0.41 -0.76
N ARG A 9 -2.06 0.50 -1.76
CA ARG A 9 -2.33 0.14 -3.16
C ARG A 9 -1.09 -0.54 -3.73
N ILE A 10 -1.27 -1.72 -4.31
CA ILE A 10 -0.22 -2.41 -5.04
C ILE A 10 -0.09 -1.78 -6.42
N THR A 11 1.15 -1.60 -6.88
CA THR A 11 1.49 -1.03 -8.19
C THR A 11 2.43 -1.97 -8.91
N LYS A 12 2.22 -2.18 -10.21
CA LYS A 12 2.97 -3.18 -10.99
C LYS A 12 4.44 -2.82 -11.17
N ASN A 13 4.71 -1.53 -11.34
CA ASN A 13 6.07 -1.02 -11.56
C ASN A 13 6.24 0.37 -10.94
N ASN A 14 7.46 0.90 -11.05
CA ASN A 14 7.83 2.20 -10.48
C ASN A 14 7.10 3.37 -11.18
N ASP A 15 6.88 3.30 -12.48
CA ASP A 15 6.25 4.38 -13.24
C ASP A 15 4.74 4.50 -12.92
N ASP A 16 4.06 3.36 -12.76
CA ASP A 16 2.70 3.31 -12.23
C ASP A 16 2.64 3.91 -10.83
N SER A 17 3.59 3.56 -9.96
CA SER A 17 3.67 4.12 -8.62
C SER A 17 3.81 5.64 -8.63
N LYS A 18 4.71 6.17 -9.46
CA LYS A 18 4.88 7.62 -9.66
C LYS A 18 3.63 8.28 -10.21
N LYS A 19 2.94 7.64 -11.18
CA LYS A 19 1.67 8.13 -11.73
C LYS A 19 0.63 8.27 -10.63
N TYR A 20 0.40 7.23 -9.84
CA TYR A 20 -0.56 7.29 -8.74
C TYR A 20 -0.17 8.32 -7.67
N CYS A 21 1.12 8.44 -7.35
CA CYS A 21 1.60 9.50 -6.45
C CYS A 21 1.23 10.90 -6.96
N ARG A 22 1.32 11.14 -8.27
CA ARG A 22 0.92 12.43 -8.87
C ARG A 22 -0.59 12.65 -8.79
N GLU A 23 -1.39 11.64 -9.09
CA GLU A 23 -2.85 11.77 -8.99
C GLU A 23 -3.33 12.01 -7.56
N VAL A 24 -2.76 11.28 -6.57
CA VAL A 24 -3.09 11.52 -5.15
C VAL A 24 -2.75 12.94 -4.74
N LYS A 25 -1.59 13.47 -5.17
CA LYS A 25 -1.20 14.86 -4.90
C LYS A 25 -2.16 15.89 -5.46
N ARG A 26 -2.89 15.59 -6.55
CA ARG A 26 -3.87 16.50 -7.16
C ARG A 26 -5.19 16.59 -6.39
N ILE A 27 -5.52 15.56 -5.61
CA ILE A 27 -6.80 15.45 -4.89
C ILE A 27 -6.66 15.63 -3.37
N ILE A 28 -5.53 16.16 -2.90
CA ILE A 28 -5.28 16.39 -1.47
C ILE A 28 -6.30 17.40 -0.92
N PRO A 29 -6.92 17.11 0.24
CA PRO A 29 -7.84 18.04 0.87
C PRO A 29 -7.13 19.33 1.32
N PRO A 30 -7.83 20.48 1.37
CA PRO A 30 -7.24 21.77 1.74
C PRO A 30 -6.79 21.86 3.21
N CYS A 31 -7.22 20.91 4.05
CA CYS A 31 -6.88 20.84 5.46
C CYS A 31 -6.66 19.38 5.90
N GLY A 32 -5.92 19.20 7.00
CA GLY A 32 -5.57 17.89 7.55
C GLY A 32 -4.10 17.50 7.31
N SER A 33 -3.76 16.25 7.60
CA SER A 33 -2.41 15.71 7.47
C SER A 33 -2.43 14.39 6.70
N VAL A 34 -2.03 14.43 5.43
CA VAL A 34 -1.93 13.25 4.56
C VAL A 34 -0.47 12.99 4.24
N ARG A 35 0.00 11.75 4.44
CA ARG A 35 1.36 11.30 4.11
C ARG A 35 1.27 10.16 3.09
N LEU A 36 2.23 10.11 2.18
CA LEU A 36 2.39 9.03 1.21
C LEU A 36 3.74 8.37 1.42
N LEU A 37 3.74 7.04 1.50
CA LEU A 37 4.96 6.24 1.58
C LEU A 37 4.97 5.23 0.43
N GLN A 38 6.05 5.24 -0.35
CA GLN A 38 6.30 4.23 -1.38
C GLN A 38 7.26 3.20 -0.81
N ILE A 39 6.85 1.94 -0.81
CA ILE A 39 7.65 0.80 -0.36
C ILE A 39 7.60 -0.32 -1.40
N THR A 40 8.62 -1.16 -1.39
CA THR A 40 8.66 -2.38 -2.21
C THR A 40 7.82 -3.47 -1.56
N GLU A 41 7.38 -4.42 -2.38
CA GLU A 41 6.68 -5.63 -1.91
C GLU A 41 7.49 -6.36 -0.83
N LYS A 42 8.79 -6.54 -1.04
CA LYS A 42 9.70 -7.16 -0.06
C LYS A 42 9.74 -6.43 1.28
N GLN A 43 9.60 -5.11 1.29
CA GLN A 43 9.53 -4.33 2.53
C GLN A 43 8.16 -4.46 3.19
N TYR A 44 7.09 -4.50 2.41
CA TYR A 44 5.73 -4.72 2.92
C TYR A 44 5.60 -6.08 3.60
N THR A 45 6.07 -7.16 2.95
CA THR A 45 6.00 -8.53 3.51
C THR A 45 6.86 -8.70 4.77
N LYS A 46 7.94 -7.92 4.90
CA LYS A 46 8.78 -7.88 6.10
C LYS A 46 8.19 -7.05 7.25
N MET A 47 7.03 -6.42 7.07
CA MET A 47 6.39 -5.65 8.12
C MET A 47 6.04 -6.56 9.31
N GLN A 48 6.51 -6.17 10.50
CA GLN A 48 6.24 -6.90 11.73
C GLN A 48 4.99 -6.33 12.39
N ILE A 49 4.05 -7.21 12.74
CA ILE A 49 2.88 -6.86 13.54
C ILE A 49 3.27 -7.07 14.99
N LEU A 50 3.35 -5.97 15.74
CA LEU A 50 3.71 -6.00 17.16
C LEU A 50 2.49 -6.27 18.06
N LEU A 51 1.28 -6.02 17.56
CA LEU A 51 0.01 -6.21 18.27
C LEU A 51 -1.15 -6.37 17.27
N GLY A 52 -2.10 -7.27 17.56
CA GLY A 52 -3.26 -7.55 16.71
C GLY A 52 -3.01 -8.66 15.68
N GLU A 53 -4.01 -8.89 14.83
CA GLU A 53 -3.98 -9.93 13.79
C GLU A 53 -3.98 -9.30 12.39
N LYS A 54 -3.47 -10.05 11.41
CA LYS A 54 -3.55 -9.68 10.00
C LYS A 54 -5.00 -9.55 9.56
N THR A 55 -5.28 -8.54 8.76
CA THR A 55 -6.61 -8.42 8.16
C THR A 55 -6.85 -9.54 7.14
N PRO A 56 -8.10 -10.00 6.92
CA PRO A 56 -8.38 -11.04 5.92
C PRO A 56 -7.90 -10.69 4.51
N THR A 57 -7.87 -9.39 4.18
CA THR A 57 -7.35 -8.88 2.90
C THR A 57 -5.83 -9.04 2.77
N GLU A 58 -5.09 -9.05 3.88
CA GLU A 58 -3.65 -9.33 3.89
C GLU A 58 -3.36 -10.83 3.82
N ASN A 59 -4.26 -11.68 4.32
CA ASN A 59 -4.15 -13.14 4.20
C ASN A 59 -4.49 -13.66 2.79
N LEU A 60 -5.17 -12.85 1.96
CA LEU A 60 -5.43 -13.17 0.54
C LEU A 60 -4.18 -12.99 -0.35
N LEU A 61 -3.13 -12.36 0.16
CA LEU A 61 -1.84 -12.20 -0.51
C LEU A 61 -0.96 -13.42 -0.18
N ASP A 62 -1.41 -14.61 -0.55
CA ASP A 62 -0.55 -15.79 -0.56
C ASP A 62 0.39 -15.70 -1.77
N ASP A 63 1.64 -16.15 -1.60
CA ASP A 63 2.77 -16.04 -2.55
C ASP A 63 2.49 -16.52 -4.00
N LYS A 64 1.33 -17.14 -4.27
CA LYS A 64 0.95 -17.72 -5.56
C LYS A 64 0.19 -16.79 -6.51
N ASP A 65 -0.38 -15.68 -6.04
CA ASP A 65 -1.25 -14.83 -6.88
C ASP A 65 -0.56 -13.64 -7.55
N ILE A 66 0.76 -13.49 -7.37
CA ILE A 66 1.57 -12.50 -8.10
C ILE A 66 2.13 -13.20 -9.35
N MET A 67 1.27 -13.43 -10.33
CA MET A 67 1.67 -13.83 -11.69
C MET A 67 2.47 -12.69 -12.34
N LEU A 68 3.79 -12.84 -12.31
CA LEU A 68 4.75 -12.12 -13.14
C LEU A 68 4.57 -12.55 -14.60
N ILE A 69 3.97 -11.67 -15.40
CA ILE A 69 4.20 -11.56 -16.85
C ILE A 69 4.35 -10.08 -17.17
#